data_AF-A0A1R3JJV9-F1
#
_entry.id   AF-A0A1R3JJV9-F1
#
_cell.length_a   1.000
_cell.length_b   1.000
_cell.length_c   1.000
_cell.angle_alpha   90.00
_cell.angle_beta   90.00
_cell.angle_gamma   90.00
#
_symmetry.space_group_name_H-M   'P 1'
#
loop_
_entity.id
_entity.type
_entity.pdbx_description
1 polymer ?
#
loop_
_entity_poly.entity_id
_entity_poly.type
_entity_poly.pdbx_seq_one_letter_code
_entity_poly.pdbx_strand_id
1 'polypeptide(L)' 'MDTKVLSSGIRYSNLPESYIRPESERPRLSEVSECENVPIIDLGCEDRSHVVQQIAFACMYYGFFQVAIGAIGELI' A
#
# COMPACT_ATOMS: atom_id res chain seq x y z
N MET A 1 5.20 8.28 -30.37
CA MET A 1 5.49 9.70 -30.06
C MET A 1 5.31 9.85 -28.56
N ASP A 2 6.40 9.89 -27.80
CA ASP A 2 6.34 10.01 -26.35
C ASP A 2 5.96 11.43 -25.95
N THR A 3 4.79 11.58 -25.34
CA THR A 3 4.32 12.88 -24.83
C THR A 3 5.15 13.22 -23.60
N LYS A 4 6.25 13.96 -23.81
CA LYS A 4 7.06 14.50 -22.71
C LYS A 4 6.25 15.57 -21.98
N VAL A 5 5.61 15.15 -20.89
CA VAL A 5 4.95 16.07 -19.95
C VAL A 5 6.00 17.00 -19.34
N LEU A 6 5.85 18.29 -19.60
CA LEU A 6 6.67 19.33 -18.99
C LEU A 6 5.89 19.87 -17.79
N SER A 7 6.44 19.68 -16.58
CA SER A 7 5.91 20.36 -15.41
C SER A 7 6.09 21.87 -15.59
N SER A 8 4.97 22.59 -15.77
CA SER A 8 4.90 24.05 -15.84
C SER A 8 4.78 24.70 -14.46
N GLY A 9 4.80 23.91 -13.39
CA GLY A 9 4.73 24.38 -12.02
C GLY A 9 6.01 25.09 -11.57
N ILE A 10 5.89 25.83 -10.47
CA ILE A 10 7.03 26.45 -9.80
C ILE A 10 7.99 25.34 -9.34
N ARG A 11 9.25 25.45 -9.75
CA ARG A 11 10.31 24.54 -9.30
C ARG A 11 10.76 24.96 -7.92
N TYR A 12 10.19 24.34 -6.90
CA TYR A 12 10.67 24.49 -5.54
C TYR A 12 11.97 23.71 -5.37
N SER A 13 12.99 24.35 -4.78
CA SER A 13 14.24 23.68 -4.37
C SER A 13 14.08 22.92 -3.05
N ASN A 14 13.07 23.29 -2.26
CA ASN A 14 12.74 22.71 -0.95
C ASN A 14 11.23 22.56 -0.80
N LEU A 15 10.79 21.70 0.12
CA LEU A 15 9.38 21.54 0.43
C LEU A 15 8.79 22.86 0.97
N PRO A 16 7.65 23.36 0.46
CA PRO A 16 7.02 24.55 1.01
C PRO A 16 6.59 24.33 2.46
N GLU A 17 6.66 25.39 3.28
CA GLU A 17 6.42 25.31 4.73
C GLU A 17 5.03 24.75 5.08
N SER A 18 4.02 25.04 4.26
CA SER A 18 2.66 24.52 4.44
C SER A 18 2.54 22.99 4.33
N TYR A 19 3.54 22.30 3.76
CA TYR A 19 3.61 20.85 3.67
C TYR A 19 4.55 20.23 4.71
N ILE A 20 5.30 21.05 5.46
CA ILE A 20 6.17 20.56 6.53
C ILE A 20 5.30 20.26 7.75
N ARG A 21 5.13 18.96 8.06
CA ARG A 21 4.40 18.55 9.27
C ARG A 21 5.20 18.92 10.53
N PRO A 22 4.51 19.29 11.64
CA PRO A 22 5.12 19.43 12.97
C PRO A 22 5.94 18.19 13.37
N GLU A 23 6.98 18.37 14.18
CA GLU A 23 7.87 17.27 14.59
C GLU A 23 7.13 16.10 15.24
N SER A 24 6.10 16.38 16.05
CA SER A 24 5.25 15.38 16.71
C SER A 24 4.47 14.48 15.75
N GLU A 25 4.33 14.88 14.49
CA GLU A 25 3.57 14.14 13.46
C GLU A 25 4.48 13.53 12.38
N ARG A 26 5.79 13.75 12.47
CA ARG A 26 6.74 13.14 11.54
C ARG A 26 6.96 11.68 11.92
N PRO A 27 7.07 10.77 10.94
CA PRO A 27 7.38 9.38 11.22
C PRO A 27 8.76 9.25 11.86
N ARG A 28 8.85 8.44 12.92
CA ARG A 28 10.13 8.09 13.55
C ARG A 28 10.74 6.93 12.78
N LEU A 29 11.57 7.25 11.79
CA LEU A 29 12.13 6.24 10.86
C LEU A 29 12.95 5.15 11.57
N SER A 30 13.55 5.44 12.73
CA SER A 30 14.25 4.45 13.56
C SER A 30 13.32 3.44 14.24
N GLU A 31 12.03 3.74 14.35
CA GLU A 31 11.00 2.89 14.96
C GLU A 31 10.15 2.18 13.89
N VAL A 32 10.42 2.43 12.59
CA VAL A 32 9.74 1.74 11.50
C VAL A 32 10.27 0.32 11.43
N SER A 33 9.40 -0.65 11.73
CA SER A 33 9.64 -2.07 11.46
C SER A 33 9.01 -2.44 10.12
N GLU A 34 9.64 -3.40 9.44
CA GLU A 34 8.96 -4.11 8.36
C GLU A 34 7.78 -4.88 8.97
N CYS A 35 6.61 -4.75 8.35
CA CYS A 35 5.48 -5.62 8.65
C CYS A 35 5.64 -6.85 7.78
N GLU A 36 6.40 -7.82 8.28
CA GLU A 36 6.55 -9.11 7.60
C GLU A 36 5.21 -9.84 7.62
N ASN A 37 4.88 -10.52 6.50
CA ASN A 37 3.71 -11.40 6.40
C ASN A 37 2.34 -10.70 6.43
N VAL A 38 2.22 -9.47 5.91
CA VAL A 38 0.91 -8.87 5.64
C VAL A 38 0.07 -9.86 4.81
N PRO A 39 -1.15 -10.22 5.23
CA PRO A 39 -1.96 -11.19 4.51
C PRO A 39 -2.22 -10.74 3.07
N ILE A 40 -1.94 -11.62 2.10
CA ILE A 40 -2.31 -11.45 0.70
C ILE A 40 -3.44 -12.43 0.41
N ILE A 41 -4.61 -11.91 0.05
CA ILE A 41 -5.81 -12.71 -0.17
C ILE A 41 -6.17 -12.68 -1.65
N ASP A 42 -6.22 -13.86 -2.28
CA ASP A 42 -6.75 -14.00 -3.64
C ASP A 42 -8.28 -14.04 -3.61
N LEU A 43 -8.91 -12.95 -4.05
CA LEU A 43 -10.37 -12.87 -4.13
C LEU A 43 -10.95 -13.64 -5.33
N GLY A 44 -10.10 -14.11 -6.25
CA GLY A 44 -10.47 -14.96 -7.38
C GLY A 44 -10.59 -16.45 -7.03
N CYS A 45 -10.21 -16.85 -5.81
CA CYS A 45 -10.31 -18.23 -5.37
C CYS A 45 -11.77 -18.72 -5.38
N GLU A 46 -12.01 -19.91 -5.95
CA GLU A 46 -13.36 -20.49 -6.06
C GLU A 46 -13.97 -20.82 -4.68
N ASP A 47 -13.14 -21.16 -3.70
CA ASP A 47 -13.58 -21.43 -2.33
C ASP A 47 -13.87 -20.12 -1.59
N ARG A 48 -15.10 -19.64 -1.77
CA ARG A 48 -15.61 -18.43 -1.12
C ARG A 48 -15.59 -18.51 0.40
N SER A 49 -15.81 -19.68 0.99
CA SER A 49 -15.81 -19.85 2.44
C SER A 49 -14.41 -19.66 3.00
N HIS A 50 -13.41 -20.20 2.30
CA HIS A 50 -12.00 -20.00 2.62
C HIS A 50 -11.58 -18.54 2.50
N VAL A 51 -11.97 -17.85 1.42
CA VAL A 51 -11.69 -16.41 1.23
C VAL A 51 -12.29 -15.57 2.37
N VAL A 52 -13.54 -15.83 2.75
CA VAL A 52 -14.21 -15.12 3.86
C VAL A 52 -13.47 -15.33 5.18
N GLN A 53 -13.00 -16.55 5.45
CA GLN A 53 -12.21 -16.85 6.65
C GLN A 53 -10.87 -16.10 6.67
N GLN A 54 -10.16 -16.04 5.54
CA GLN A 54 -8.91 -15.28 5.43
C GLN A 54 -9.13 -13.79 5.68
N ILE A 55 -10.21 -13.21 5.12
CA ILE A 55 -10.56 -11.80 5.35
C ILE A 55 -10.84 -11.54 6.82
N ALA A 56 -11.65 -12.41 7.46
CA ALA A 56 -11.96 -12.28 8.88
C ALA A 56 -10.70 -12.32 9.74
N PHE A 57 -9.78 -13.26 9.45
CA PHE A 57 -8.50 -13.38 10.14
C PHE A 57 -7.64 -12.12 9.94
N ALA A 58 -7.47 -11.66 8.71
CA ALA A 58 -6.65 -10.48 8.43
C ALA A 58 -7.20 -9.22 9.13
N CYS A 59 -8.51 -9.01 9.08
CA CYS A 59 -9.14 -7.90 9.80
C CYS A 59 -8.96 -8.00 11.32
N MET A 60 -9.02 -9.20 11.90
CA MET A 60 -8.90 -9.40 13.34
C MET A 60 -7.48 -9.17 13.87
N TYR A 61 -6.46 -9.63 13.14
CA TYR A 61 -5.08 -9.62 13.62
C TYR A 61 -4.22 -8.50 13.05
N TYR A 62 -4.50 -8.06 11.82
CA TYR A 62 -3.71 -7.04 11.11
C TYR A 62 -4.48 -5.74 10.93
N GLY A 63 -5.81 -5.80 10.82
CA GLY A 63 -6.67 -4.65 10.50
C GLY A 63 -6.62 -4.24 9.03
N PHE A 64 -5.76 -4.88 8.23
CA PHE A 64 -5.65 -4.70 6.78
C PHE A 64 -5.09 -5.97 6.11
N PHE A 65 -5.23 -6.04 4.79
CA PHE A 65 -4.64 -7.08 3.94
C PHE A 65 -4.40 -6.50 2.54
N GLN A 66 -3.58 -7.19 1.76
CA GLN A 66 -3.42 -6.94 0.34
C GLN A 66 -4.30 -7.91 -0.45
N VAL A 67 -4.78 -7.47 -1.60
CA VAL A 67 -5.56 -8.31 -2.51
C VAL A 67 -4.69 -8.70 -3.68
N ALA A 68 -4.55 -10.01 -3.90
CA ALA A 68 -4.13 -10.52 -5.19
C ALA A 68 -5.36 -10.63 -6.09
N ILE A 69 -5.29 -10.06 -7.28
CA ILE A 69 -6.24 -10.38 -8.34
C ILE A 69 -5.56 -11.46 -9.16
N GLY A 70 -6.01 -12.71 -9.03
CA GLY A 70 -5.63 -13.80 -9.93
C GLY A 70 -6.11 -13.50 -11.35
N ALA A 71 -5.45 -12.58 -12.06
CA ALA A 71 -5.62 -12.41 -13.48
C ALA A 71 -4.67 -13.39 -14.17
N ILE A 72 -5.23 -14.46 -14.74
CA ILE A 72 -4.65 -15.25 -15.84
C ILE A 72 -3.15 -15.60 -15.69
N GLY A 73 -2.85 -16.68 -14.97
CA GLY A 73 -1.73 -17.57 -15.31
C GLY A 73 -0.35 -16.94 -15.54
N GLU A 74 0.10 -15.99 -14.72
CA GLU A 74 1.53 -15.72 -14.58
C GLU A 74 1.97 -15.85 -13.13
N LEU A 75 2.83 -16.85 -12.93
CA LEU A 75 3.63 -17.08 -11.74
C LEU A 75 4.43 -15.82 -11.43
N ILE A 76 4.20 -15.24 -10.25
CA ILE A 76 5.23 -14.48 -9.54
C ILE A 76 5.27 -15.02 -8.11
#